data_AF-A0A9E1USH4-F1
#
_entry.id   AF-A0A9E1USH4-F1
#
_cell.length_a   1.000
_cell.length_b   1.000
_cell.length_c   1.000
_cell.angle_alpha   90.00
_cell.angle_beta   90.00
_cell.angle_gamma   90.00
#
_symmetry.space_group_name_H-M   'P 1'
#
loop_
_entity.id
_entity.type
_entity.pdbx_description
1 polymer ?
#
loop_
_entity_poly.entity_id
_entity_poly.type
_entity_poly.pdbx_seq_one_letter_code
_entity_poly.pdbx_strand_id
1 'polypeptide(L)'
;MMSSLVSDYPVAFHNVGELERLGDLPGVLLSRLPRGVREALNRRARHVALEGVGCEIRFVSEHPDVRVFVAAQKPEFGEQLEIRVFRGDFEHSTHQIPPGQTSILALSVPDTFGSPQPHHLRQGFAPNVWRVQFGRGPGLFLGVDGLGGTIRPPQDDELPGLSWLAYGSSITNSSLDGYPSVAARRLG
;
A
#
# COMPACT_ATOMS: atom_id res chain seq x y z
N MET A 1 -6.16 -3.40 -20.99
CA MET A 1 -5.85 -1.94 -20.99
C MET A 1 -5.50 -1.56 -19.57
N MET A 2 -4.24 -1.21 -19.29
CA MET A 2 -3.91 -0.55 -18.02
C MET A 2 -4.62 0.80 -18.01
N SER A 3 -5.43 1.04 -16.97
CA SER A 3 -6.19 2.28 -16.76
C SER A 3 -5.26 3.49 -16.82
N SER A 4 -5.69 4.57 -17.50
CA SER A 4 -4.94 5.83 -17.61
C SER A 4 -4.54 6.41 -16.25
N LEU A 5 -5.25 6.02 -15.18
CA LEU A 5 -5.00 6.46 -13.80
C LEU A 5 -3.66 5.97 -13.23
N VAL A 6 -3.14 4.83 -13.69
CA VAL A 6 -1.85 4.32 -13.17
C VAL A 6 -0.72 5.27 -13.57
N SER A 7 -0.79 5.81 -14.79
CA SER A 7 0.21 6.75 -15.32
C SER A 7 0.15 8.14 -14.67
N ASP A 8 -0.93 8.46 -13.94
CA ASP A 8 -1.08 9.73 -13.21
C ASP A 8 -0.18 9.79 -11.96
N TYR A 9 0.34 8.65 -11.49
CA TYR A 9 1.14 8.57 -10.26
C TYR A 9 2.53 7.97 -10.52
N PRO A 10 3.61 8.55 -9.96
CA PRO A 10 4.98 8.05 -10.14
C PRO A 10 5.29 6.83 -9.25
N VAL A 11 4.31 5.95 -9.02
CA VAL A 11 4.39 4.82 -8.07
C VAL A 11 3.80 3.56 -8.70
N ALA A 12 4.17 2.40 -8.17
CA ALA A 12 3.50 1.14 -8.50
C ALA A 12 2.41 0.81 -7.47
N PHE A 13 1.31 0.22 -7.93
CA PHE A 13 0.25 -0.32 -7.08
C PHE A 13 0.31 -1.84 -7.08
N HIS A 14 0.29 -2.45 -5.91
CA HIS A 14 0.33 -3.91 -5.74
C HIS A 14 -0.89 -4.40 -4.98
N ASN A 15 -1.38 -5.58 -5.37
CA ASN A 15 -2.60 -6.19 -4.83
C ASN A 15 -3.83 -5.27 -4.97
N VAL A 16 -3.84 -4.40 -5.99
CA VAL A 16 -4.96 -3.53 -6.35
C VAL A 16 -5.60 -4.09 -7.62
N GLY A 17 -6.88 -4.45 -7.54
CA GLY A 17 -7.62 -5.01 -8.68
C GLY A 17 -7.97 -3.95 -9.72
N GLU A 18 -8.30 -2.74 -9.25
CA GLU A 18 -8.59 -1.59 -10.09
C GLU A 18 -8.41 -0.29 -9.27
N LEU A 19 -7.87 0.75 -9.90
CA LEU A 19 -7.87 2.11 -9.33
C LEU A 19 -9.18 2.80 -9.67
N GLU A 20 -9.85 3.33 -8.65
CA GLU A 20 -11.15 3.98 -8.80
C GLU A 20 -11.13 5.41 -8.26
N ARG A 21 -11.55 6.37 -9.08
CA ARG A 21 -11.88 7.73 -8.62
C ARG A 21 -13.28 7.75 -8.02
N LEU A 22 -13.42 8.36 -6.85
CA LEU A 22 -14.69 8.44 -6.13
C LEU A 22 -15.34 9.81 -6.35
N GLY A 23 -15.99 9.97 -7.50
CA GLY A 23 -16.54 11.26 -7.92
C GLY A 23 -15.45 12.32 -7.99
N ASP A 24 -15.69 13.47 -7.36
CA ASP A 24 -14.75 14.60 -7.32
C ASP A 24 -13.76 14.54 -6.15
N LEU A 25 -13.78 13.46 -5.35
CA LEU A 25 -12.81 13.29 -4.28
C LEU A 25 -11.39 13.14 -4.85
N PRO A 26 -10.38 13.81 -4.26
CA PRO A 26 -9.02 13.66 -4.70
C PRO A 26 -8.52 12.23 -4.45
N GLY A 27 -7.61 11.79 -5.33
CA GLY A 27 -6.96 10.49 -5.21
C GLY A 27 -7.72 9.32 -5.82
N VAL A 28 -7.24 8.13 -5.49
CA VAL A 28 -7.74 6.85 -5.99
C VAL A 28 -7.98 5.89 -4.82
N LEU A 29 -9.14 5.23 -4.83
CA LEU A 29 -9.47 4.15 -3.91
C LEU A 29 -8.62 2.92 -4.25
N LEU A 30 -8.03 2.30 -3.24
CA LEU A 30 -7.30 1.05 -3.37
C LEU A 30 -8.20 -0.12 -2.95
N SER A 31 -8.75 -0.84 -3.94
CA SER A 31 -9.54 -2.05 -3.71
C SER A 31 -8.93 -3.25 -4.43
N ARG A 32 -8.99 -4.42 -3.79
CA ARG A 32 -8.48 -5.68 -4.37
C ARG A 32 -9.38 -6.24 -5.46
N LEU A 33 -10.66 -5.88 -5.47
CA LEU A 33 -11.63 -6.36 -6.43
C LEU A 33 -11.97 -5.25 -7.43
N PRO A 34 -11.93 -5.53 -8.75
CA PRO A 34 -12.40 -4.59 -9.74
C PRO A 34 -13.83 -4.13 -9.46
N ARG A 35 -14.15 -2.89 -9.81
CA ARG A 35 -15.44 -2.26 -9.51
C ARG A 35 -16.61 -3.07 -10.02
N GLY A 36 -16.53 -3.56 -11.27
CA GLY A 36 -17.59 -4.36 -11.87
C GLY A 36 -17.86 -5.67 -11.13
N VAL A 37 -16.80 -6.32 -10.60
CA VAL A 37 -16.94 -7.53 -9.77
C VAL A 37 -17.58 -7.17 -8.44
N ARG A 38 -17.11 -6.10 -7.78
CA ARG A 38 -17.65 -5.63 -6.51
C ARG A 38 -19.14 -5.30 -6.62
N GLU A 39 -19.55 -4.56 -7.63
CA GLU A 39 -20.94 -4.14 -7.83
C GLU A 39 -21.88 -5.32 -8.12
N ALA A 40 -21.37 -6.45 -8.63
CA ALA A 40 -22.17 -7.67 -8.79
C ALA A 40 -22.43 -8.42 -7.46
N LEU A 41 -21.72 -8.09 -6.38
CA LEU A 41 -21.88 -8.75 -5.08
C LEU A 41 -23.16 -8.33 -4.35
N ASN A 42 -23.58 -9.14 -3.36
CA ASN A 42 -24.66 -8.77 -2.45
C ASN A 42 -24.29 -7.53 -1.59
N ARG A 43 -25.29 -6.90 -0.98
CA ARG A 43 -25.13 -5.64 -0.22
C ARG A 43 -23.96 -5.69 0.78
N ARG A 44 -23.91 -6.72 1.64
CA ARG A 44 -22.85 -6.83 2.66
C ARG A 44 -21.48 -7.07 2.04
N ALA A 45 -21.39 -7.93 1.04
CA ALA A 45 -20.15 -8.28 0.39
C ALA A 45 -19.54 -7.09 -0.37
N ARG A 46 -20.34 -6.14 -0.86
CA ARG A 46 -19.85 -4.87 -1.42
C ARG A 46 -19.03 -4.05 -0.41
N HIS A 47 -19.47 -3.98 0.85
CA HIS A 47 -18.75 -3.25 1.90
C HIS A 47 -17.40 -3.91 2.21
N VAL A 48 -17.38 -5.23 2.38
CA VAL A 48 -16.12 -5.97 2.63
C VAL A 48 -15.17 -5.90 1.44
N ALA A 49 -15.69 -5.93 0.21
CA ALA A 49 -14.91 -5.82 -1.02
C ALA A 49 -14.27 -4.43 -1.22
N LEU A 50 -14.75 -3.39 -0.54
CA LEU A 50 -14.09 -2.08 -0.52
C LEU A 50 -12.81 -2.07 0.34
N GLU A 51 -12.62 -3.08 1.21
CA GLU A 51 -11.42 -3.14 2.05
C GLU A 51 -10.17 -3.40 1.20
N GLY A 52 -9.20 -2.50 1.35
CA GLY A 52 -7.89 -2.57 0.69
C GLY A 52 -6.84 -3.32 1.49
N VAL A 53 -7.22 -4.33 2.31
CA VAL A 53 -6.25 -5.01 3.17
C VAL A 53 -5.14 -5.68 2.35
N GLY A 54 -3.90 -5.28 2.61
CA GLY A 54 -2.73 -5.71 1.86
C GLY A 54 -2.56 -5.04 0.49
N CYS A 55 -3.42 -4.09 0.09
CA CYS A 55 -3.11 -3.18 -1.02
C CYS A 55 -1.87 -2.37 -0.63
N GLU A 56 -0.97 -2.18 -1.58
CA GLU A 56 0.32 -1.56 -1.31
C GLU A 56 0.69 -0.58 -2.41
N ILE A 57 1.24 0.57 -2.01
CA ILE A 57 1.88 1.52 -2.90
C ILE A 57 3.38 1.33 -2.76
N ARG A 58 4.09 1.25 -3.89
CA ARG A 58 5.53 1.01 -3.93
C ARG A 58 6.23 2.06 -4.76
N PHE A 59 7.31 2.62 -4.24
CA PHE A 59 8.10 3.61 -4.97
C PHE A 59 9.53 3.70 -4.42
N VAL A 60 10.40 4.34 -5.20
CA VAL A 60 11.74 4.75 -4.80
C VAL A 60 11.79 6.27 -4.87
N SER A 61 12.51 6.88 -3.93
CA SER A 61 12.76 8.32 -3.89
C SER A 61 14.26 8.56 -3.85
N GLU A 62 14.72 9.57 -4.59
CA GLU A 62 16.09 10.09 -4.49
C GLU A 62 16.30 10.92 -3.22
N HIS A 63 15.27 11.67 -2.80
CA HIS A 63 15.32 12.45 -1.58
C HIS A 63 15.12 11.53 -0.36
N PRO A 64 15.89 11.71 0.75
CA PRO A 64 15.76 10.89 1.95
C PRO A 64 14.43 11.08 2.67
N ASP A 65 13.85 12.27 2.58
CA ASP A 65 12.53 12.58 3.12
C ASP A 65 11.46 12.59 2.03
N VAL A 66 10.29 12.01 2.32
CA VAL A 66 9.12 12.00 1.43
C VAL A 66 7.84 12.21 2.22
N ARG A 67 6.80 12.72 1.55
CA ARG A 67 5.46 12.88 2.12
C ARG A 67 4.46 12.07 1.31
N VAL A 68 3.76 11.16 1.97
CA VAL A 68 2.69 10.36 1.36
C VAL A 68 1.34 10.89 1.84
N PHE A 69 0.46 11.24 0.92
CA PHE A 69 -0.85 11.79 1.21
C PHE A 69 -1.91 10.69 1.06
N VAL A 70 -2.67 10.46 2.12
CA VAL A 70 -3.68 9.39 2.20
C VAL A 70 -4.97 9.90 2.80
N ALA A 71 -6.07 9.20 2.55
CA ALA A 71 -7.33 9.39 3.26
C ALA A 71 -8.00 8.05 3.53
N ALA A 72 -8.92 8.02 4.50
CA ALA A 72 -9.67 6.82 4.83
C ALA A 72 -11.18 7.08 4.82
N GLN A 73 -11.95 6.09 4.39
CA GLN A 73 -13.38 6.00 4.72
C GLN A 73 -13.57 5.15 5.97
N LYS A 74 -14.76 5.19 6.56
CA LYS A 74 -15.08 4.35 7.73
C LYS A 74 -14.89 2.87 7.38
N PRO A 75 -13.99 2.14 8.06
CA PRO A 75 -13.89 0.70 7.90
C PRO A 75 -15.18 0.00 8.38
N GLU A 76 -15.54 -1.11 7.74
CA GLU A 76 -16.63 -1.98 8.23
C GLU A 76 -16.28 -2.57 9.61
N PHE A 77 -14.99 -2.81 9.86
CA PHE A 77 -14.47 -3.32 11.11
C PHE A 77 -13.34 -2.43 11.62
N GLY A 78 -13.49 -1.90 12.83
CA GLY A 78 -12.53 -1.00 13.47
C GLY A 78 -12.93 0.47 13.36
N GLU A 79 -12.12 1.32 13.99
CA GLU A 79 -12.42 2.75 14.08
C GLU A 79 -11.68 3.58 13.03
N GLN A 80 -10.48 3.15 12.65
CA GLN A 80 -9.52 3.86 11.81
C GLN A 80 -8.86 2.88 10.84
N LEU A 81 -8.32 3.40 9.74
CA LEU A 81 -7.54 2.62 8.80
C LEU A 81 -6.09 2.54 9.29
N GLU A 82 -5.61 1.32 9.55
CA GLU A 82 -4.18 1.09 9.78
C GLU A 82 -3.41 1.21 8.45
N ILE A 83 -2.30 1.95 8.45
CA ILE A 83 -1.32 1.95 7.37
C ILE A 83 0.04 1.61 7.94
N ARG A 84 0.68 0.59 7.37
CA ARG A 84 2.02 0.15 7.75
C ARG A 84 3.00 0.50 6.66
N VAL A 85 4.05 1.22 7.03
CA VAL A 85 5.08 1.70 6.12
C VAL A 85 6.34 0.86 6.31
N PHE A 86 6.90 0.40 5.20
CA PHE A 86 8.18 -0.31 5.18
C PHE A 86 9.18 0.43 4.30
N ARG A 87 10.45 0.20 4.59
CA ARG A 87 11.59 0.54 3.76
C ARG A 87 12.38 -0.74 3.46
N GLY A 88 12.29 -1.20 2.21
CA GLY A 88 12.65 -2.56 1.82
C GLY A 88 11.82 -3.58 2.60
N ASP A 89 12.52 -4.48 3.28
CA ASP A 89 11.91 -5.55 4.08
C ASP A 89 11.62 -5.13 5.55
N PHE A 90 12.07 -3.94 5.97
CA PHE A 90 11.96 -3.48 7.36
C PHE A 90 10.78 -2.56 7.58
N GLU A 91 10.03 -2.81 8.65
CA GLU A 91 8.96 -1.91 9.08
C GLU A 91 9.57 -0.58 9.57
N HIS A 92 9.08 0.52 9.02
CA HIS A 92 9.50 1.87 9.35
C HIS A 92 8.54 2.51 10.37
N SER A 93 7.24 2.47 10.12
CA SER A 93 6.23 3.02 11.02
C SER A 93 4.83 2.49 10.74
N THR A 94 3.95 2.57 11.74
CA THR A 94 2.53 2.26 11.64
C THR A 94 1.69 3.48 12.01
N HIS A 95 0.66 3.78 11.23
CA HIS A 95 -0.20 4.95 11.36
C HIS A 95 -1.67 4.52 11.44
N GLN A 96 -2.47 5.28 12.19
CA GLN A 96 -3.93 5.12 12.23
C GLN A 96 -4.57 6.35 11.60
N ILE A 97 -5.32 6.15 10.51
CA ILE A 97 -5.91 7.22 9.72
C ILE A 97 -7.39 7.35 10.08
N PRO A 98 -7.82 8.48 10.67
CA PRO A 98 -9.21 8.71 10.97
C PRO A 98 -10.08 8.78 9.71
N PRO A 99 -11.30 8.22 9.72
CA PRO A 99 -12.19 8.28 8.59
C PRO A 99 -12.63 9.73 8.30
N GLY A 100 -12.73 10.07 7.02
CA GLY A 100 -13.15 11.40 6.56
C GLY A 100 -12.08 12.49 6.65
N GLN A 101 -10.84 12.12 6.98
CA GLN A 101 -9.71 13.05 7.04
C GLN A 101 -8.60 12.66 6.07
N THR A 102 -7.89 13.66 5.58
CA THR A 102 -6.62 13.48 4.86
C THR A 102 -5.47 13.52 5.85
N SER A 103 -4.49 12.65 5.68
CA SER A 103 -3.28 12.60 6.52
C SER A 103 -2.03 12.60 5.66
N ILE A 104 -0.96 13.15 6.22
CA ILE A 104 0.37 13.21 5.61
C ILE A 104 1.27 12.27 6.42
N LEU A 105 1.79 11.24 5.77
CA LEU A 105 2.84 10.39 6.34
C LEU A 105 4.18 11.02 5.99
N ALA A 106 4.82 11.67 6.96
CA ALA A 106 6.19 12.16 6.81
C ALA A 106 7.15 10.99 7.06
N LEU A 107 7.90 10.61 6.04
CA LEU A 107 8.82 9.48 6.06
C LEU A 107 10.24 10.00 5.82
N SER A 108 11.19 9.45 6.57
CA SER A 108 12.60 9.81 6.48
C SER A 108 13.43 8.53 6.47
N VAL A 109 14.49 8.48 5.68
CA VAL A 109 15.46 7.38 5.81
C VAL A 109 15.99 7.39 7.25
N PRO A 110 15.89 6.28 7.99
CA PRO A 110 16.41 6.23 9.36
C PRO A 110 17.92 6.46 9.40
N ASP A 111 18.38 7.18 10.42
CA ASP A 111 19.81 7.31 10.71
C ASP A 111 20.38 5.95 11.11
N THR A 112 21.02 5.26 10.17
CA THR A 112 21.60 3.94 10.43
C THR A 112 22.92 4.08 11.19
N PHE A 113 22.98 3.60 12.44
CA PHE A 113 24.26 3.29 13.08
C PHE A 113 24.95 2.16 12.30
N GLY A 114 26.10 2.46 11.67
CA GLY A 114 26.96 1.46 11.03
C GLY A 114 26.36 0.80 9.79
N SER A 115 26.12 1.59 8.73
CA SER A 115 25.57 1.21 7.42
C SER A 115 25.82 -0.26 7.04
N PRO A 116 24.85 -1.16 7.28
CA PRO A 116 24.96 -2.54 6.85
C PRO A 116 25.04 -2.57 5.33
N GLN A 117 25.87 -3.44 4.77
CA GLN A 117 25.92 -3.60 3.33
C GLN A 117 24.52 -3.99 2.81
N PRO A 118 23.98 -3.30 1.78
CA PRO A 118 22.59 -3.49 1.32
C PRO A 118 22.19 -4.94 1.02
N HIS A 119 23.15 -5.79 0.61
CA HIS A 119 22.89 -7.19 0.33
C HIS A 119 22.56 -8.03 1.58
N HIS A 120 23.02 -7.63 2.78
CA HIS A 120 22.66 -8.30 4.03
C HIS A 120 21.24 -7.93 4.51
N LEU A 121 20.70 -6.83 4.00
CA LEU A 121 19.39 -6.31 4.39
C LEU A 121 18.26 -6.83 3.50
N ARG A 122 18.61 -7.45 2.36
CA ARG A 122 17.65 -7.85 1.34
C ARG A 122 17.23 -9.30 1.50
N GLN A 123 15.95 -9.52 1.77
CA GLN A 123 15.28 -10.82 1.67
C GLN A 123 14.37 -10.88 0.44
N GLY A 124 13.72 -9.78 0.08
CA GLY A 124 12.91 -9.68 -1.13
C GLY A 124 13.06 -8.30 -1.78
N PHE A 125 12.70 -7.25 -1.05
CA PHE A 125 12.72 -5.88 -1.56
C PHE A 125 14.10 -5.23 -1.44
N ALA A 126 14.46 -4.40 -2.43
CA ALA A 126 15.64 -3.56 -2.29
C ALA A 126 15.48 -2.55 -1.12
N PRO A 127 16.54 -2.26 -0.33
CA PRO A 127 16.44 -1.42 0.87
C PRO A 127 15.95 0.01 0.61
N ASN A 128 16.00 0.48 -0.63
CA ASN A 128 15.57 1.81 -1.05
C ASN A 128 14.08 1.90 -1.41
N VAL A 129 13.35 0.78 -1.48
CA VAL A 129 11.93 0.74 -1.85
C VAL A 129 11.07 1.14 -0.66
N TRP A 130 10.30 2.21 -0.80
CA TRP A 130 9.22 2.55 0.12
C TRP A 130 7.97 1.76 -0.22
N ARG A 131 7.31 1.25 0.82
CA ARG A 131 6.10 0.44 0.71
C ARG A 131 5.07 0.93 1.70
N VAL A 132 3.91 1.34 1.22
CA VAL A 132 2.82 1.86 2.05
C VAL A 132 1.66 0.88 1.95
N GLN A 133 1.51 0.05 2.98
CA GLN A 133 0.56 -1.05 3.01
C GLN A 133 -0.71 -0.67 3.78
N PHE A 134 -1.86 -0.87 3.16
CA PHE A 134 -3.17 -0.52 3.69
C PHE A 134 -3.76 -1.70 4.46
N GLY A 135 -4.25 -1.45 5.67
CA GLY A 135 -4.95 -2.42 6.51
C GLY A 135 -6.41 -2.60 6.11
N ARG A 136 -7.23 -3.07 7.05
CA ARG A 136 -8.66 -3.25 6.80
C ARG A 136 -9.36 -1.89 6.72
N GLY A 137 -9.99 -1.64 5.58
CA GLY A 137 -10.84 -0.47 5.35
C GLY A 137 -10.67 0.09 3.94
N PRO A 138 -11.60 0.95 3.48
CA PRO A 138 -11.45 1.64 2.20
C PRO A 138 -10.47 2.82 2.37
N GLY A 139 -9.30 2.71 1.74
CA GLY A 139 -8.26 3.73 1.78
C GLY A 139 -8.02 4.37 0.42
N LEU A 140 -7.76 5.68 0.43
CA LEU A 140 -7.42 6.44 -0.76
C LEU A 140 -5.95 6.84 -0.74
N PHE A 141 -5.32 6.72 -1.89
CA PHE A 141 -4.03 7.33 -2.17
C PHE A 141 -4.24 8.65 -2.91
N LEU A 142 -3.73 9.75 -2.33
CA LEU A 142 -3.89 11.08 -2.90
C LEU A 142 -2.69 11.50 -3.73
N GLY A 143 -1.50 11.07 -3.33
CA GLY A 143 -0.25 11.38 -4.02
C GLY A 143 0.97 11.25 -3.11
N VAL A 144 2.14 11.53 -3.70
CA VAL A 144 3.42 11.52 -2.99
C VAL A 144 4.24 12.73 -3.43
N ASP A 145 4.91 13.36 -2.47
CA ASP A 145 5.81 14.50 -2.68
C ASP A 145 7.23 14.10 -2.28
N GLY A 146 8.15 14.17 -3.25
CA GLY A 146 9.57 13.84 -3.09
C GLY A 146 10.41 15.02 -2.62
N LEU A 147 9.79 16.15 -2.25
CA LEU A 147 10.46 17.35 -1.75
C LEU A 147 11.57 17.85 -2.70
N GLY A 148 11.31 17.77 -4.00
CA GLY A 148 12.24 18.16 -5.06
C GLY A 148 13.13 17.02 -5.60
N GLY A 149 13.13 15.85 -4.96
CA GLY A 149 13.74 14.63 -5.52
C GLY A 149 12.79 13.87 -6.45
N THR A 150 13.36 13.08 -7.36
CA THR A 150 12.58 12.24 -8.27
C THR A 150 11.93 11.09 -7.51
N ILE A 151 10.66 10.81 -7.83
CA ILE A 151 9.95 9.60 -7.41
C ILE A 151 9.72 8.73 -8.64
N ARG A 152 9.92 7.43 -8.48
CA ARG A 152 9.65 6.44 -9.52
C ARG A 152 9.07 5.15 -8.95
N PRO A 153 8.37 4.35 -9.77
CA PRO A 153 8.12 2.95 -9.45
C PRO A 153 9.44 2.18 -9.22
N PRO A 154 9.44 1.12 -8.40
CA PRO A 154 10.56 0.20 -8.30
C PRO A 154 10.78 -0.53 -9.64
N GLN A 155 12.02 -0.90 -9.90
CA GLN A 155 12.41 -1.80 -10.99
C GLN A 155 12.15 -3.26 -10.60
N ASP A 156 12.07 -4.14 -11.59
CA ASP A 156 11.79 -5.57 -11.36
C ASP A 156 12.83 -6.23 -10.45
N ASP A 157 14.10 -5.83 -10.56
CA ASP A 157 15.20 -6.31 -9.72
C ASP A 157 15.24 -5.64 -8.34
N GLU A 158 14.35 -4.69 -8.04
CA GLU A 158 14.14 -4.10 -6.70
C GLU A 158 12.97 -4.78 -5.96
N LEU A 159 12.24 -5.66 -6.63
CA LEU A 159 11.06 -6.35 -6.12
C LEU A 159 11.33 -7.84 -5.88
N PRO A 160 10.50 -8.48 -5.03
CA PRO A 160 10.51 -9.92 -4.90
C PRO A 160 10.03 -10.63 -6.17
N GLY A 161 10.65 -11.77 -6.48
CA GLY A 161 10.42 -12.52 -7.72
C GLY A 161 9.16 -13.40 -7.71
N LEU A 162 8.55 -13.58 -6.53
CA LEU A 162 7.36 -14.42 -6.35
C LEU A 162 6.10 -13.58 -6.16
N SER A 163 5.00 -14.04 -6.76
CA SER A 163 3.66 -13.50 -6.52
C SER A 163 2.81 -14.53 -5.79
N TRP A 164 2.36 -14.18 -4.58
CA TRP A 164 1.54 -15.03 -3.73
C TRP A 164 0.07 -14.59 -3.78
N LEU A 165 -0.80 -15.45 -4.30
CA LEU A 165 -2.25 -15.25 -4.31
C LEU A 165 -2.91 -16.14 -3.24
N ALA A 166 -3.57 -15.53 -2.26
CA ALA A 166 -4.37 -16.22 -1.26
C ALA A 166 -5.86 -15.89 -1.42
N TYR A 167 -6.68 -16.93 -1.54
CA TYR A 167 -8.14 -16.83 -1.58
C TYR A 167 -8.75 -17.70 -0.48
N GLY A 168 -9.76 -17.20 0.22
CA GLY A 168 -10.39 -17.92 1.32
C GLY A 168 -11.40 -17.08 2.09
N SER A 169 -11.54 -17.41 3.37
CA SER A 169 -12.56 -16.82 4.25
C SER A 169 -12.08 -15.52 4.92
N SER A 170 -12.78 -15.09 5.97
CA SER A 170 -12.36 -14.00 6.85
C SER A 170 -10.98 -14.23 7.49
N ILE A 171 -10.52 -15.48 7.61
CA ILE A 171 -9.17 -15.81 8.10
C ILE A 171 -8.11 -15.31 7.10
N THR A 172 -8.38 -15.51 5.81
CA THR A 172 -7.53 -14.99 4.72
C THR A 172 -7.66 -13.47 4.59
N ASN A 173 -8.87 -12.92 4.74
CA ASN A 173 -9.15 -11.47 4.76
C ASN A 173 -9.00 -10.85 6.16
N SER A 174 -7.98 -11.25 6.92
CA SER A 174 -7.79 -10.80 8.30
C SER A 174 -7.12 -9.42 8.33
N SER A 175 -5.89 -9.32 8.82
CA SER A 175 -5.17 -8.05 8.97
C SER A 175 -3.80 -8.08 8.29
N LEU A 176 -3.00 -7.03 8.48
CA LEU A 176 -1.59 -7.00 8.04
C LEU A 176 -0.69 -7.99 8.79
N ASP A 177 -1.22 -8.59 9.86
CA ASP A 177 -0.59 -9.69 10.61
C ASP A 177 -1.23 -11.05 10.30
N GLY A 178 -2.17 -11.08 9.36
CA GLY A 178 -2.76 -12.30 8.83
C GLY A 178 -1.73 -13.19 8.15
N TYR A 179 -2.02 -14.49 8.10
CA TYR A 179 -1.12 -15.47 7.49
C TYR A 179 -0.71 -15.14 6.05
N PRO A 180 -1.54 -14.53 5.16
CA PRO A 180 -1.08 -14.19 3.82
C PRO A 180 0.03 -13.14 3.83
N SER A 181 -0.10 -12.11 4.66
CA SER A 181 0.88 -11.04 4.81
C SER A 181 2.17 -11.55 5.44
N VAL A 182 2.07 -12.40 6.47
CA VAL A 182 3.23 -13.02 7.12
C VAL A 182 3.96 -13.99 6.18
N ALA A 183 3.22 -14.83 5.45
CA ALA A 183 3.80 -15.76 4.49
C ALA A 183 4.50 -15.02 3.35
N ALA A 184 3.86 -14.00 2.76
CA ALA A 184 4.47 -13.19 1.70
C ALA A 184 5.80 -12.56 2.15
N ARG A 185 5.87 -12.00 3.36
CA ARG A 185 7.13 -11.44 3.90
C ARG A 185 8.26 -12.47 4.04
N ARG A 186 7.94 -13.74 4.30
CA ARG A 186 8.93 -14.82 4.46
C ARG A 186 9.37 -15.44 3.15
N LEU A 187 8.54 -15.35 2.11
CA LEU A 187 8.86 -15.91 0.80
C LEU A 187 9.81 -15.02 0.01
N GLY A 188 10.00 -13.77 0.44
CA GLY A 188 10.68 -12.75 -0.35
C GLY A 188 9.87 -12.49 -1.59
#